data_AF-A0A939CKK5-F1
#
_entry.id   AF-A0A939CKK5-F1
#
_cell.length_a   1.000
_cell.length_b   1.000
_cell.length_c   1.000
_cell.angle_alpha   90.00
_cell.angle_beta   90.00
_cell.angle_gamma   90.00
#
_symmetry.space_group_name_H-M   'P 1'
#
loop_
_entity.id
_entity.type
_entity.pdbx_description
1 polymer ?
#
loop_
_entity_poly.entity_id
_entity_poly.type
_entity_poly.pdbx_seq_one_letter_code
_entity_poly.pdbx_strand_id
1 'polypeptide(L)'
;MNTLSSCDVRWDVLKVLYSRLQRLTPGTKEAEITEHALSLALNSRRQSKDVKFFLYKDVLNNAKHSILRTQARRSALYQKLTAYSLYGVGNYETPEAICIAYELEFSIRKAVKQLDPKMLRCLDGMLVDESIAETAVACGISRRSVERARHKIREISQSILFEQKAG
;
A
#
# COMPACT_ATOMS: atom_id res chain seq x y z
N MET A 1 24.68 41.16 -41.84
CA MET A 1 25.75 40.94 -40.84
C MET A 1 25.09 40.60 -39.50
N ASN A 2 25.17 39.31 -39.15
CA ASN A 2 25.08 38.65 -37.84
C ASN A 2 24.20 39.25 -36.73
N THR A 3 22.92 38.84 -36.69
CA THR A 3 22.11 38.77 -35.47
C THR A 3 22.24 37.37 -34.87
N LEU A 4 23.26 37.13 -34.05
CA LEU A 4 23.42 35.85 -33.35
C LEU A 4 23.26 36.04 -31.83
N SER A 5 22.22 35.39 -31.32
CA SER A 5 22.21 34.71 -30.02
C SER A 5 21.94 35.53 -28.74
N SER A 6 20.79 36.17 -28.65
CA SER A 6 20.08 36.28 -27.35
C SER A 6 19.31 34.97 -27.09
N CYS A 7 19.99 33.83 -27.16
CA CYS A 7 19.42 32.56 -26.75
C CYS A 7 19.33 32.60 -25.21
N ASP A 8 18.16 33.10 -24.83
CA ASP A 8 17.59 33.52 -23.56
C ASP A 8 18.15 32.77 -22.34
N VAL A 9 18.93 33.46 -21.49
CA VAL A 9 19.39 32.97 -20.16
C VAL A 9 18.22 32.41 -19.34
N ARG A 10 17.00 32.92 -19.56
CA ARG A 10 15.76 32.38 -19.00
C ARG A 10 15.51 30.93 -19.38
N TRP A 11 15.75 30.57 -20.64
CA TRP A 11 15.55 29.21 -21.13
C TRP A 11 16.54 28.22 -20.51
N ASP A 12 17.78 28.67 -20.27
CA ASP A 12 18.78 27.86 -19.57
C ASP A 12 18.42 27.66 -18.09
N VAL A 13 17.96 28.70 -17.40
CA VAL A 13 17.45 28.61 -16.03
C VAL A 13 16.24 27.68 -15.95
N LEU A 14 15.31 27.76 -16.91
CA LEU A 14 14.14 26.87 -16.99
C LEU A 14 14.55 25.41 -17.21
N LYS A 15 15.51 25.13 -18.09
CA LYS A 15 16.06 23.77 -18.29
C LYS A 15 16.69 23.23 -17.01
N VAL A 16 17.46 24.04 -16.30
CA VAL A 16 18.09 23.63 -15.03
C VAL A 16 17.01 23.29 -14.00
N LEU A 17 16.01 24.16 -13.81
CA LEU A 17 14.92 23.90 -12.87
C LEU A 17 14.09 22.67 -13.25
N TYR A 18 13.80 22.47 -14.54
CA TYR A 18 13.05 21.32 -15.03
C TYR A 18 13.83 20.00 -14.81
N SER A 19 15.12 20.00 -15.13
CA SER A 19 16.00 18.84 -14.90
C SER A 19 16.16 18.52 -13.41
N ARG A 20 16.18 19.54 -12.55
CA ARG A 20 16.19 19.39 -11.09
C ARG A 20 14.88 18.80 -10.59
N LEU A 21 13.73 19.27 -11.08
CA LEU A 21 12.42 18.76 -10.71
C LEU A 21 12.25 17.26 -11.03
N GLN A 22 12.77 16.80 -12.16
CA GLN A 22 12.72 15.38 -12.55
C GLN A 22 13.48 14.44 -11.60
N ARG A 23 14.48 14.96 -10.87
CA ARG A 23 15.30 14.17 -9.95
C ARG A 23 14.76 14.20 -8.52
N LEU A 24 13.84 15.11 -8.21
CA LEU A 24 13.27 15.26 -6.88
C LEU A 24 12.07 14.33 -6.70
N THR A 25 11.94 13.78 -5.50
CA THR A 25 10.79 12.95 -5.15
C THR A 25 9.52 13.81 -5.14
N PRO A 26 8.46 13.44 -5.89
CA PRO A 26 7.24 14.23 -5.97
C PRO A 26 6.57 14.40 -4.60
N GLY A 27 6.13 15.63 -4.29
CA GLY A 27 5.50 15.99 -3.00
C GLY A 27 6.50 16.26 -1.86
N THR A 28 7.79 16.36 -2.15
CA THR A 28 8.76 16.94 -1.21
C THR A 28 8.73 18.47 -1.30
N LYS A 29 9.03 19.15 -0.20
CA LYS A 29 9.05 20.62 -0.13
C LYS A 29 9.96 21.24 -1.21
N GLU A 30 11.08 20.59 -1.51
CA GLU A 30 12.03 21.02 -2.53
C GLU A 30 11.47 20.88 -3.96
N ALA A 31 10.71 19.81 -4.23
CA ALA A 31 10.03 19.62 -5.51
C ALA A 31 8.97 20.70 -5.73
N GLU A 32 8.17 20.99 -4.69
CA GLU A 32 7.12 22.02 -4.74
C GLU A 32 7.71 23.43 -4.98
N ILE A 33 8.80 23.79 -4.28
CA ILE A 33 9.49 25.06 -4.49
C ILE A 33 10.03 25.17 -5.93
N THR A 34 10.61 24.09 -6.45
CA THR A 34 11.19 24.07 -7.80
C THR A 34 10.11 24.17 -8.88
N GLU A 35 8.98 23.48 -8.69
CA GLU A 35 7.81 23.57 -9.58
C GLU A 35 7.16 24.95 -9.53
N HIS A 36 7.07 25.55 -8.34
CA HIS A 36 6.56 26.91 -8.18
C HIS A 36 7.48 27.92 -8.88
N ALA A 37 8.80 27.81 -8.71
CA ALA A 37 9.79 28.65 -9.39
C ALA A 37 9.68 28.52 -10.92
N LEU A 38 9.49 27.31 -11.47
CA LEU A 38 9.19 27.10 -12.90
C LEU A 38 7.91 27.79 -13.31
N SER A 39 6.84 27.68 -12.51
CA SER A 39 5.55 28.32 -12.79
C SER A 39 5.64 29.84 -12.79
N LEU A 40 6.43 30.44 -11.88
CA LEU A 40 6.68 31.88 -11.83
C LEU A 40 7.51 32.37 -13.01
N ALA A 41 8.58 31.61 -13.35
CA ALA A 41 9.47 31.93 -14.46
C ALA A 41 8.76 31.86 -15.83
N LEU A 42 7.80 30.93 -15.99
CA LEU A 42 7.01 30.77 -17.21
C LEU A 42 5.84 31.78 -17.33
N ASN A 43 5.41 32.42 -16.24
CA ASN A 43 4.23 33.31 -16.23
C ASN A 43 4.40 34.53 -15.33
N SER A 44 5.30 35.45 -15.71
CA SER A 44 5.58 36.68 -14.94
C SER A 44 4.40 37.67 -14.86
N ARG A 45 3.44 37.65 -15.81
CA ARG A 45 2.30 38.59 -15.87
C ARG A 45 1.02 38.14 -15.15
N ARG A 46 0.92 36.88 -14.69
CA ARG A 46 -0.34 36.30 -14.14
C ARG A 46 -0.48 36.35 -12.60
N GLN A 47 0.55 36.79 -11.88
CA GLN A 47 0.62 36.67 -10.42
C GLN A 47 -0.46 37.49 -9.66
N SER A 48 -1.03 38.54 -10.26
CA SER A 48 -1.97 39.43 -9.56
C SER A 48 -3.46 39.13 -9.76
N LYS A 49 -3.83 38.18 -10.64
CA LYS A 49 -5.26 38.02 -11.03
C LYS A 49 -5.91 36.68 -10.73
N ASP A 50 -5.18 35.61 -10.38
CA ASP A 50 -5.78 34.28 -10.48
C ASP A 50 -5.37 33.31 -9.35
N VAL A 51 -5.65 33.70 -8.11
CA VAL A 51 -5.55 32.83 -6.92
C VAL A 51 -6.35 31.52 -7.11
N LYS A 52 -7.47 31.58 -7.84
CA LYS A 52 -8.30 30.41 -8.17
C LYS A 52 -7.58 29.42 -9.09
N PHE A 53 -6.77 29.89 -10.05
CA PHE A 53 -6.02 29.03 -10.96
C PHE A 53 -4.91 28.26 -10.24
N PHE A 54 -4.18 28.91 -9.32
CA PHE A 54 -3.16 28.25 -8.50
C PHE A 54 -3.76 27.20 -7.57
N LEU A 55 -4.86 27.54 -6.86
CA LEU A 55 -5.59 26.57 -6.03
C LEU A 55 -6.05 25.36 -6.85
N TYR A 56 -6.60 25.57 -8.04
CA TYR A 56 -7.07 24.48 -8.90
C TYR A 56 -5.91 23.60 -9.38
N LYS A 57 -4.78 24.21 -9.75
CA LYS A 57 -3.57 23.51 -10.16
C LYS A 57 -2.96 22.69 -9.00
N ASP A 58 -2.90 23.25 -7.80
CA ASP A 58 -2.36 22.57 -6.61
C ASP A 58 -3.26 21.40 -6.20
N VAL A 59 -4.58 21.54 -6.31
CA VAL A 59 -5.54 20.44 -6.08
C VAL A 59 -5.33 19.32 -7.12
N LEU A 60 -5.21 19.65 -8.41
CA LEU A 60 -4.97 18.66 -9.46
C LEU A 60 -3.60 17.96 -9.30
N ASN A 61 -2.56 18.71 -8.93
CA ASN A 61 -1.24 18.16 -8.67
C ASN A 61 -1.26 17.25 -7.44
N ASN A 62 -1.92 17.64 -6.36
CA ASN A 62 -2.09 16.79 -5.18
C ASN A 62 -2.87 15.51 -5.49
N ALA A 63 -3.93 15.60 -6.31
CA ALA A 63 -4.66 14.43 -6.79
C ALA A 63 -3.75 13.50 -7.61
N LYS A 64 -2.96 14.05 -8.53
CA LYS A 64 -1.96 13.31 -9.33
C LYS A 64 -0.92 12.63 -8.43
N HIS A 65 -0.35 13.33 -7.46
CA HIS A 65 0.60 12.73 -6.50
C HIS A 65 -0.06 11.69 -5.61
N SER A 66 -1.33 11.84 -5.25
CA SER A 66 -2.09 10.82 -4.52
C SER A 66 -2.23 9.53 -5.34
N ILE A 67 -2.56 9.64 -6.63
CA ILE A 67 -2.64 8.51 -7.55
C ILE A 67 -1.27 7.82 -7.68
N LEU A 68 -0.20 8.59 -7.91
CA LEU A 68 1.16 8.04 -8.04
C LEU A 68 1.62 7.34 -6.76
N ARG A 69 1.34 7.91 -5.58
CA ARG A 69 1.63 7.27 -4.28
C ARG A 69 0.83 5.97 -4.11
N THR A 70 -0.42 5.94 -4.55
CA THR A 70 -1.26 4.74 -4.48
C THR A 70 -0.75 3.63 -5.41
N GLN A 71 -0.34 3.99 -6.63
CA GLN A 71 0.28 3.06 -7.57
C GLN A 71 1.60 2.49 -7.02
N ALA A 72 2.47 3.33 -6.44
CA ALA A 72 3.71 2.88 -5.82
C ALA A 72 3.48 1.95 -4.61
N ARG A 73 2.45 2.22 -3.79
CA ARG A 73 2.05 1.30 -2.70
C ARG A 73 1.54 -0.02 -3.26
N ARG A 74 0.74 0.02 -4.33
CA ARG A 74 0.18 -1.18 -4.97
C ARG A 74 1.28 -2.04 -5.59
N SER A 75 2.27 -1.44 -6.26
CA SER A 75 3.42 -2.18 -6.80
C SER A 75 4.28 -2.78 -5.69
N ALA A 76 4.52 -2.06 -4.60
CA ALA A 76 5.24 -2.60 -3.44
C ALA A 76 4.47 -3.75 -2.76
N LEU A 77 3.14 -3.66 -2.69
CA LEU A 77 2.29 -4.73 -2.16
C LEU A 77 2.30 -5.95 -3.08
N TYR A 78 2.24 -5.76 -4.40
CA TYR A 78 2.40 -6.86 -5.34
C TYR A 78 3.78 -7.51 -5.24
N GLN A 79 4.86 -6.72 -5.12
CA GLN A 79 6.20 -7.25 -4.89
C GLN A 79 6.28 -8.10 -3.63
N LYS A 80 5.66 -7.64 -2.52
CA LYS A 80 5.55 -8.42 -1.28
C LYS A 80 4.75 -9.71 -1.50
N LEU A 81 3.59 -9.64 -2.17
CA LEU A 81 2.77 -10.82 -2.46
C LEU A 81 3.51 -11.82 -3.36
N THR A 82 4.26 -11.36 -4.37
CA THR A 82 5.10 -12.23 -5.20
C THR A 82 6.28 -12.81 -4.42
N ALA A 83 6.85 -12.07 -3.46
CA ALA A 83 7.86 -12.62 -2.56
C ALA A 83 7.24 -13.75 -1.71
N TYR A 84 6.06 -13.54 -1.15
CA TYR A 84 5.32 -14.59 -0.43
C TYR A 84 4.92 -15.77 -1.34
N SER A 85 4.61 -15.54 -2.62
CA SER A 85 4.29 -16.63 -3.55
C SER A 85 5.52 -17.39 -4.04
N LEU A 86 6.71 -16.77 -4.03
CA LEU A 86 8.00 -17.42 -4.30
C LEU A 86 8.48 -18.24 -3.09
N TYR A 87 8.09 -17.87 -1.87
CA TYR A 87 8.01 -18.79 -0.72
C TYR A 87 6.79 -19.71 -0.85
N GLY A 88 6.51 -20.16 -2.07
CA GLY A 88 5.41 -21.03 -2.40
C GLY A 88 5.34 -22.17 -1.41
N VAL A 89 4.11 -22.45 -0.96
CA VAL A 89 3.62 -23.73 -0.44
C VAL A 89 4.79 -24.60 -0.04
N GLY A 90 5.33 -24.38 1.16
CA GLY A 90 6.48 -25.14 1.62
C GLY A 90 6.17 -26.60 1.37
N ASN A 91 7.03 -27.31 0.65
CA ASN A 91 6.97 -28.77 0.65
C ASN A 91 7.24 -29.16 2.10
N TYR A 92 6.17 -29.29 2.89
CA TYR A 92 6.19 -29.76 4.27
C TYR A 92 6.46 -31.27 4.28
N GLU A 93 7.44 -31.73 3.51
CA GLU A 93 7.77 -33.16 3.36
C GLU A 93 8.74 -33.64 4.44
N THR A 94 9.11 -32.78 5.40
CA THR A 94 9.81 -33.22 6.60
C THR A 94 8.80 -33.52 7.71
N PRO A 95 8.91 -34.65 8.42
CA PRO A 95 8.01 -35.00 9.51
C PRO A 95 8.00 -33.93 10.62
N GLU A 96 9.12 -33.23 10.82
CA GLU A 96 9.24 -32.13 11.77
C GLU A 96 8.35 -30.95 11.38
N ALA A 97 8.32 -30.57 10.09
CA ALA A 97 7.49 -29.46 9.62
C ALA A 97 6.00 -29.77 9.77
N ILE A 98 5.61 -31.02 9.55
CA ILE A 98 4.23 -31.50 9.76
C ILE A 98 3.86 -31.42 11.25
N CYS A 99 4.73 -31.88 12.16
CA CYS A 99 4.51 -31.77 13.61
C CYS A 99 4.35 -30.31 14.05
N ILE A 100 5.23 -29.41 13.61
CA ILE A 100 5.16 -27.98 13.93
C ILE A 100 3.85 -27.38 13.42
N ALA A 101 3.43 -27.73 12.20
CA ALA A 101 2.17 -27.26 11.64
C ALA A 101 0.96 -27.72 12.48
N TYR A 102 0.91 -28.99 12.89
CA TYR A 102 -0.15 -29.50 13.74
C TYR A 102 -0.17 -28.86 15.13
N GLU A 103 1.01 -28.66 15.75
CA GLU A 103 1.11 -28.02 17.06
C GLU A 103 0.64 -26.56 17.00
N LEU A 104 1.01 -25.84 15.94
CA LEU A 104 0.57 -24.48 15.69
C LEU A 104 -0.94 -24.41 15.45
N GLU A 105 -1.47 -25.30 14.60
CA GLU A 105 -2.91 -25.39 14.34
C GLU A 105 -3.68 -25.68 15.62
N PHE A 106 -3.21 -26.63 16.44
CA PHE A 106 -3.81 -26.97 17.72
C PHE A 106 -3.83 -25.77 18.67
N SER A 107 -2.73 -25.02 18.75
CA SER A 107 -2.61 -23.82 19.58
C SER A 107 -3.60 -22.74 19.15
N ILE A 108 -3.71 -22.49 17.85
CA ILE A 108 -4.67 -21.53 17.28
C ILE A 108 -6.10 -21.99 17.56
N ARG A 109 -6.44 -23.27 17.30
CA ARG A 109 -7.77 -23.82 17.57
C ARG A 109 -8.15 -23.70 19.04
N LYS A 110 -7.21 -23.98 19.96
CA LYS A 110 -7.42 -23.84 21.40
C LYS A 110 -7.73 -22.39 21.78
N ALA A 111 -6.95 -21.43 21.29
CA ALA A 111 -7.15 -20.00 21.55
C ALA A 111 -8.49 -19.50 20.97
N VAL A 112 -8.84 -19.90 19.75
CA VAL A 112 -10.11 -19.52 19.10
C VAL A 112 -11.31 -20.13 19.84
N LYS A 113 -11.23 -21.41 20.26
CA LYS A 113 -12.29 -22.08 21.02
C LYS A 113 -12.61 -21.40 22.35
N GLN A 114 -11.61 -20.82 23.01
CA GLN A 114 -11.79 -20.11 24.27
C GLN A 114 -12.58 -18.80 24.12
N LEU A 115 -12.57 -18.19 22.94
CA LEU A 115 -13.29 -16.94 22.67
C LEU A 115 -14.75 -17.18 22.30
N ASP A 116 -15.01 -18.03 21.29
CA ASP A 116 -16.35 -18.34 20.83
C ASP A 116 -16.35 -19.66 20.04
N PRO A 117 -17.17 -20.66 20.41
CA PRO A 117 -17.33 -21.90 19.65
C PRO A 117 -17.66 -21.69 18.16
N LYS A 118 -18.40 -20.63 17.80
CA LYS A 118 -18.77 -20.35 16.40
C LYS A 118 -17.59 -19.88 15.54
N MET A 119 -16.54 -19.36 16.17
CA MET A 119 -15.33 -18.96 15.45
C MET A 119 -14.53 -20.16 14.95
N LEU A 120 -14.66 -21.34 15.56
CA LEU A 120 -14.00 -22.56 15.06
C LEU A 120 -14.46 -22.91 13.66
N ARG A 121 -15.76 -22.87 13.38
CA ARG A 121 -16.27 -23.13 12.04
C ARG A 121 -15.79 -22.09 11.02
N CYS A 122 -15.60 -20.84 11.45
CA CYS A 122 -15.03 -19.80 10.61
C CYS A 122 -13.54 -20.06 10.31
N LEU A 123 -12.79 -20.60 11.28
CA LEU A 123 -11.41 -21.04 11.09
C LEU A 123 -11.35 -22.22 10.11
N ASP A 124 -12.21 -23.23 10.27
CA ASP A 124 -12.28 -24.37 9.35
C ASP A 124 -12.55 -23.90 7.90
N GLY A 125 -13.48 -22.96 7.74
CA GLY A 125 -13.74 -22.36 6.43
C GLY A 125 -12.54 -21.60 5.85
N MET A 126 -11.69 -21.00 6.69
CA MET A 126 -10.46 -20.36 6.22
C MET A 126 -9.39 -21.36 5.78
N LEU A 127 -9.33 -22.55 6.40
CA LEU A 127 -8.33 -23.57 6.09
C LEU A 127 -8.63 -24.32 4.78
N VAL A 128 -9.90 -24.39 4.38
CA VAL A 128 -10.35 -25.03 3.13
C VAL A 128 -10.68 -24.00 2.04
N ASP A 129 -10.23 -22.76 2.21
CA ASP A 129 -10.44 -21.65 1.26
C ASP A 129 -11.92 -21.35 0.92
N GLU A 130 -12.84 -21.58 1.86
CA GLU A 130 -14.24 -21.16 1.68
C GLU A 130 -14.34 -19.64 1.56
N SER A 131 -15.25 -19.20 0.70
CA SER A 131 -15.65 -17.79 0.62
C SER A 131 -16.36 -17.35 1.90
N ILE A 132 -16.36 -16.03 2.15
CA ILE A 132 -17.08 -15.43 3.29
C ILE A 132 -18.58 -15.75 3.21
N ALA A 133 -19.13 -15.83 1.99
CA ALA A 133 -20.54 -16.13 1.77
C ALA A 133 -20.86 -17.60 2.14
N GLU A 134 -20.03 -18.55 1.74
CA GLU A 134 -20.20 -19.98 2.07
C GLU A 134 -20.10 -20.21 3.57
N THR A 135 -19.08 -19.64 4.22
CA THR A 135 -18.93 -19.74 5.67
C THR A 135 -20.08 -19.06 6.41
N ALA A 136 -20.61 -17.95 5.91
CA ALA A 136 -21.78 -17.27 6.50
C ALA A 136 -23.03 -18.15 6.50
N VAL A 137 -23.28 -18.82 5.37
CA VAL A 137 -24.39 -19.78 5.21
C VAL A 137 -24.18 -20.97 6.14
N ALA A 138 -22.99 -21.56 6.17
CA ALA A 138 -22.69 -22.73 6.99
C ALA A 138 -22.78 -22.44 8.51
N CYS A 139 -22.37 -21.24 8.94
CA CYS A 139 -22.44 -20.82 10.34
C CYS A 139 -23.81 -20.24 10.74
N GLY A 140 -24.70 -19.96 9.78
CA GLY A 140 -25.97 -19.26 10.04
C GLY A 140 -25.78 -17.84 10.58
N ILE A 141 -24.74 -17.12 10.16
CA ILE A 141 -24.44 -15.75 10.63
C ILE A 141 -24.29 -14.77 9.47
N SER A 142 -24.35 -13.47 9.77
CA SER A 142 -24.17 -12.43 8.75
C SER A 142 -22.74 -12.45 8.17
N ARG A 143 -22.59 -12.07 6.90
CA ARG A 143 -21.27 -11.91 6.24
C ARG A 143 -20.33 -10.98 7.04
N ARG A 144 -20.88 -9.90 7.59
CA ARG A 144 -20.14 -8.94 8.43
C ARG A 144 -19.63 -9.57 9.72
N SER A 145 -20.39 -10.49 10.30
CA SER A 145 -19.96 -11.26 11.48
C SER A 145 -18.83 -12.22 11.13
N VAL A 146 -18.89 -12.89 9.97
CA VAL A 146 -17.80 -13.73 9.46
C VAL A 146 -16.54 -12.91 9.24
N GLU A 147 -16.64 -11.74 8.59
CA GLU A 147 -15.48 -10.86 8.36
C GLU A 147 -14.79 -10.46 9.66
N ARG A 148 -15.56 -10.06 10.68
CA ARG A 148 -15.04 -9.75 12.01
C ARG A 148 -14.39 -10.96 12.67
N ALA A 149 -15.02 -12.13 12.56
CA ALA A 149 -14.47 -13.37 13.09
C ALA A 149 -13.14 -13.72 12.42
N ARG A 150 -13.06 -13.68 11.08
CA ARG A 150 -11.83 -13.93 10.32
C ARG A 150 -10.73 -12.92 10.66
N HIS A 151 -11.08 -11.64 10.84
CA HIS A 151 -10.11 -10.62 11.28
C HIS A 151 -9.52 -10.97 12.65
N LYS A 152 -10.38 -11.30 13.62
CA LYS A 152 -9.96 -11.62 14.98
C LYS A 152 -9.15 -12.93 15.04
N ILE A 153 -9.51 -13.93 14.23
CA ILE A 153 -8.70 -15.15 14.06
C ILE A 153 -7.29 -14.79 13.58
N ARG A 154 -7.16 -13.91 12.59
CA ARG A 154 -5.84 -13.47 12.10
C ARG A 154 -5.01 -12.77 13.17
N GLU A 155 -5.62 -11.93 13.99
CA GLU A 155 -4.92 -11.27 15.11
C GLU A 155 -4.35 -12.30 16.10
N ILE A 156 -5.15 -13.30 16.46
CA ILE A 156 -4.73 -14.40 17.36
C ILE A 156 -3.63 -15.25 16.72
N SER A 157 -3.80 -15.63 15.46
CA SER A 157 -2.79 -16.41 14.74
C SER A 157 -1.47 -15.63 14.64
N GLN A 158 -1.52 -14.31 14.44
CA GLN A 158 -0.34 -13.47 14.42
C GLN A 158 0.35 -13.43 15.79
N SER A 159 -0.37 -13.24 16.89
CA SER A 159 0.27 -13.20 18.21
C SER A 159 0.99 -14.50 18.53
N ILE A 160 0.36 -15.65 18.25
CA ILE A 160 0.97 -16.98 18.46
C ILE A 160 2.21 -17.18 17.59
N LEU A 161 2.16 -16.78 16.32
CA LEU A 161 3.30 -16.87 15.39
C LEU A 161 4.48 -15.99 15.79
N PHE A 162 4.23 -14.83 16.40
CA PHE A 162 5.30 -13.91 16.82
C PHE A 162 5.85 -14.24 18.21
N GLU A 163 5.04 -14.79 19.12
CA GLU A 163 5.49 -15.28 20.43
C GLU A 163 6.50 -16.43 20.27
N GLN A 164 6.33 -17.31 19.28
CA GLN A 164 7.29 -18.40 18.99
C GLN A 164 8.63 -17.93 18.41
N LYS A 165 8.76 -16.68 17.96
CA LYS A 165 10.04 -16.13 17.45
C LYS A 165 10.90 -15.46 18.53
N ALA A 166 10.35 -15.26 19.73
CA ALA A 166 11.02 -14.55 20.82
C ALA A 166 11.64 -15.49 21.87
N GLY A 167 11.47 -16.80 21.74
CA GLY A 167 12.18 -17.85 22.48
C GLY A 167 13.23 -18.52 21.61
#